data_AF-A0A251P4V7-F1
#
_entry.id   AF-A0A251P4V7-F1
#
_cell.length_a   1.000
_cell.length_b   1.000
_cell.length_c   1.000
_cell.angle_alpha   90.00
_cell.angle_beta   90.00
_cell.angle_gamma   90.00
#
_symmetry.space_group_name_H-M   'P 1'
#
loop_
_entity.id
_entity.type
_entity.pdbx_description
1 polymer ?
#
loop_
_entity_poly.entity_id
_entity_poly.type
_entity_poly.pdbx_seq_one_letter_code
_entity_poly.pdbx_strand_id
1 'polypeptide(L)'
;MAAAAAASQCIFCQIASKSTSTTLLHTDDKVVAFQDIRPAAVRHYLVIPVDHIPTVKDLQRKPEDYSLVNHMLEVGKMLVQRDAPQCHQYRWKCMKYIAMGPFGFLEAEKLLGKIKPLPQVISKV
;
A
#
# COMPACT_ATOMS: atom_id res chain seq x y z
N MET A 1 9.77 19.32 12.51
CA MET A 1 10.28 18.24 13.39
C MET A 1 9.21 17.26 13.90
N ALA A 2 7.91 17.46 13.68
CA ALA A 2 6.87 16.52 14.15
C ALA A 2 6.73 15.22 13.32
N ALA A 3 6.96 15.25 11.99
CA ALA A 3 6.76 14.09 11.11
C ALA A 3 7.76 12.94 11.35
N ALA A 4 9.03 13.28 11.64
CA ALA A 4 10.06 12.27 11.90
C ALA A 4 9.87 11.52 13.24
N ALA A 5 9.27 12.18 14.25
CA ALA A 5 9.00 11.55 15.53
C ALA A 5 7.89 10.49 15.45
N ALA A 6 6.85 10.72 14.64
CA ALA A 6 5.73 9.79 14.48
C ALA A 6 6.14 8.49 13.74
N ALA A 7 7.04 8.59 12.75
CA ALA A 7 7.52 7.43 12.00
C ALA A 7 8.29 6.41 12.89
N SER A 8 9.03 6.89 13.89
CA SER A 8 9.82 6.02 14.79
C SER A 8 8.97 5.12 15.70
N GLN A 9 7.72 5.49 15.97
CA GLN A 9 6.77 4.73 16.80
C GLN A 9 5.81 3.87 15.97
N CYS A 10 5.86 3.94 14.64
CA CYS A 10 4.97 3.18 13.76
C CYS A 10 5.51 1.76 13.54
N ILE A 11 4.71 0.75 13.92
CA ILE A 11 5.07 -0.67 13.72
C ILE A 11 5.34 -1.00 12.24
N PHE A 12 4.65 -0.34 11.30
CA PHE A 12 4.88 -0.54 9.86
C PHE A 12 6.22 0.02 9.40
N CYS A 13 6.65 1.16 9.93
CA CYS A 13 7.98 1.72 9.64
C CYS A 13 9.08 0.82 10.21
N GLN A 14 8.85 0.18 11.36
CA GLN A 14 9.78 -0.82 11.91
C GLN A 14 9.88 -2.06 11.01
N ILE A 15 8.75 -2.52 10.46
CA ILE A 15 8.73 -3.63 9.50
C ILE A 15 9.44 -3.24 8.19
N ALA A 16 9.18 -2.04 7.65
CA ALA A 16 9.82 -1.55 6.43
C ALA A 16 11.34 -1.37 6.59
N SER A 17 11.79 -0.93 7.77
CA SER A 17 13.22 -0.85 8.12
C SER A 17 13.88 -2.19 8.48
N LYS A 18 13.14 -3.31 8.39
CA LYS A 18 13.61 -4.66 8.76
C LYS A 18 14.05 -4.79 10.22
N SER A 19 13.51 -3.93 11.09
CA SER A 19 13.82 -3.93 12.53
C SER A 19 13.03 -5.00 13.31
N THR A 20 12.13 -5.73 12.63
CA THR A 20 11.23 -6.73 13.22
C THR A 20 11.50 -8.11 12.63
N SER A 21 11.18 -9.18 13.35
CA SER A 21 11.28 -10.59 12.89
C SER A 21 10.25 -11.00 11.83
N THR A 22 9.63 -10.05 11.12
CA THR A 22 8.59 -10.30 10.13
C THR A 22 9.22 -10.75 8.82
N THR A 23 8.80 -11.92 8.31
CA THR A 23 9.24 -12.41 6.99
C THR A 23 8.65 -11.51 5.89
N LEU A 24 9.52 -10.78 5.21
CA LEU A 24 9.16 -9.99 4.04
C LEU A 24 9.09 -10.89 2.81
N LEU A 25 7.97 -10.81 2.09
CA LEU A 25 7.73 -11.53 0.84
C LEU A 25 8.20 -10.77 -0.39
N HIS A 26 8.22 -9.43 -0.27
CA HIS A 26 8.71 -8.50 -1.28
C HIS A 26 9.32 -7.27 -0.60
N THR A 27 10.38 -6.73 -1.18
CA THR A 27 11.03 -5.51 -0.71
C THR A 27 11.65 -4.82 -1.91
N ASP A 28 11.29 -3.57 -2.14
CA ASP A 28 11.92 -2.70 -3.10
C ASP A 28 12.17 -1.31 -2.50
N ASP A 29 12.53 -0.35 -3.35
CA ASP A 29 12.83 1.03 -3.00
C ASP A 29 11.60 1.83 -2.53
N LYS A 30 10.38 1.42 -2.90
CA LYS A 30 9.14 2.16 -2.64
C LYS A 30 8.21 1.47 -1.67
N VAL A 31 8.17 0.13 -1.67
CA VAL A 31 7.19 -0.68 -0.96
C VAL A 31 7.79 -1.96 -0.37
N VAL A 32 7.18 -2.43 0.70
CA VAL A 32 7.45 -3.76 1.27
C VAL A 32 6.15 -4.53 1.40
N ALA A 33 6.22 -5.86 1.25
CA ALA A 33 5.07 -6.73 1.42
C ALA A 33 5.38 -7.90 2.34
N PHE A 34 4.41 -8.27 3.18
CA PHE A 34 4.53 -9.34 4.17
C PHE A 34 3.16 -9.94 4.51
N GLN A 35 3.15 -11.05 5.24
CA GLN A 35 1.91 -11.71 5.69
C GLN A 35 1.33 -11.01 6.92
N ASP A 36 0.01 -10.80 6.95
CA ASP A 36 -0.67 -10.32 8.16
C ASP A 36 -0.53 -11.38 9.28
N ILE A 37 -0.22 -10.93 10.51
CA ILE A 37 -0.14 -11.80 11.71
C ILE A 37 -1.49 -12.46 12.04
N ARG A 38 -2.61 -11.84 11.66
CA ARG A 38 -3.97 -12.38 11.79
C ARG A 38 -4.65 -12.38 10.41
N PRO A 39 -4.29 -13.34 9.54
CA PRO A 39 -4.77 -13.37 8.17
C PRO A 39 -6.27 -13.67 8.12
N ALA A 40 -7.04 -12.78 7.50
CA ALA A 40 -8.49 -12.97 7.29
C ALA A 40 -8.83 -13.86 6.06
N ALA A 41 -7.81 -14.40 5.39
CA ALA A 41 -7.91 -15.26 4.21
C ALA A 41 -6.68 -16.18 4.14
N VAL A 42 -6.78 -17.28 3.39
CA VAL A 42 -5.69 -18.27 3.21
C VAL A 42 -4.40 -17.64 2.65
N ARG A 43 -4.56 -16.59 1.84
CA ARG A 43 -3.49 -15.75 1.32
C ARG A 43 -3.87 -14.30 1.61
N HIS A 44 -3.25 -13.72 2.64
CA HIS A 44 -3.50 -12.33 3.06
C HIS A 44 -2.16 -11.62 3.19
N TYR A 45 -1.87 -10.77 2.19
CA TYR A 45 -0.64 -9.99 2.13
C TYR A 45 -0.95 -8.53 2.36
N LEU A 46 -0.12 -7.89 3.18
CA LEU A 46 -0.11 -6.44 3.36
C LEU A 46 1.03 -5.88 2.52
N VAL A 47 0.73 -4.91 1.67
CA VAL A 47 1.72 -4.11 0.95
C VAL A 47 1.68 -2.70 1.55
N ILE A 48 2.82 -2.18 1.98
CA ILE A 48 2.95 -0.87 2.61
C ILE A 48 4.05 -0.07 1.91
N PRO A 49 3.95 1.27 1.85
CA PRO A 49 5.04 2.11 1.38
C PRO A 49 6.20 2.11 2.40
N VAL A 50 7.42 2.30 1.91
CA VAL A 50 8.61 2.54 2.73
C VAL A 50 8.48 3.89 3.43
N ASP A 51 8.00 4.91 2.69
CA ASP A 51 7.71 6.23 3.24
C ASP A 51 6.46 6.21 4.13
N HIS A 52 6.55 6.85 5.29
CA HIS A 52 5.43 6.92 6.22
C HIS A 52 4.33 7.85 5.71
N ILE A 53 3.17 7.28 5.38
CA ILE A 53 1.96 8.02 5.02
C ILE A 53 0.92 7.81 6.13
N PRO A 54 0.62 8.85 6.95
CA PRO A 54 -0.25 8.70 8.12
C PRO A 54 -1.67 8.28 7.76
N THR A 55 -2.24 8.89 6.71
CA THR A 55 -3.59 8.60 6.27
C THR A 55 -3.71 8.61 4.75
N VAL A 56 -4.68 7.87 4.22
CA VAL A 56 -5.01 7.92 2.78
C VAL A 56 -5.46 9.29 2.29
N LYS A 57 -5.80 10.22 3.21
CA LYS A 57 -6.18 11.60 2.87
C LYS A 57 -4.96 12.47 2.56
N ASP A 58 -3.77 12.03 2.98
CA ASP A 58 -2.52 12.72 2.72
C ASP A 58 -2.01 12.44 1.29
N LEU A 59 -2.56 11.42 0.61
CA LEU A 59 -2.33 11.17 -0.82
C LEU A 59 -3.00 12.25 -1.66
N GLN A 60 -2.24 12.85 -2.57
CA GLN A 60 -2.69 13.92 -3.44
C GLN A 60 -2.91 13.40 -4.87
N ARG A 61 -3.55 14.22 -5.73
CA ARG A 61 -3.69 13.93 -7.17
C ARG A 61 -2.39 14.21 -7.94
N LYS A 62 -1.27 13.72 -7.41
CA LYS A 62 0.07 13.85 -7.98
C LYS A 62 0.44 12.59 -8.75
N PRO A 63 1.24 12.71 -9.83
CA PRO A 63 1.74 11.54 -10.56
C PRO A 63 2.53 10.57 -9.65
N GLU A 64 3.26 11.09 -8.68
CA GLU A 64 4.07 10.31 -7.73
C GLU A 64 3.21 9.43 -6.82
N ASP A 65 2.19 10.02 -6.18
CA ASP A 65 1.25 9.30 -5.31
C ASP A 65 0.46 8.24 -6.11
N TYR A 66 0.03 8.59 -7.32
CA TYR A 66 -0.65 7.65 -8.21
C TYR A 66 0.27 6.48 -8.58
N SER A 67 1.52 6.76 -8.94
CA SER A 67 2.52 5.73 -9.28
C SER A 67 2.81 4.82 -8.09
N LEU A 68 2.94 5.36 -6.88
CA LEU A 68 3.14 4.59 -5.66
C LEU A 68 1.98 3.62 -5.41
N VAL A 69 0.75 4.11 -5.41
CA VAL A 69 -0.43 3.26 -5.16
C VAL A 69 -0.60 2.21 -6.27
N ASN A 70 -0.29 2.56 -7.53
CA ASN A 70 -0.32 1.61 -8.64
C ASN A 70 0.72 0.50 -8.45
N HIS A 71 1.95 0.87 -8.08
CA HIS A 71 3.03 -0.07 -7.81
C HIS A 71 2.66 -1.03 -6.67
N MET A 72 2.08 -0.52 -5.59
CA MET A 72 1.61 -1.37 -4.50
C MET A 72 0.52 -2.37 -4.94
N LEU A 73 -0.39 -1.95 -5.83
CA LEU A 73 -1.41 -2.83 -6.41
C LEU A 73 -0.76 -3.90 -7.29
N GLU A 74 0.23 -3.54 -8.11
CA GLU A 74 0.96 -4.46 -8.99
C GLU A 74 1.75 -5.51 -8.18
N VAL A 75 2.45 -5.07 -7.13
CA VAL A 75 3.16 -5.97 -6.20
C VAL A 75 2.20 -6.93 -5.52
N GLY A 76 1.03 -6.43 -5.08
CA GLY A 76 -0.04 -7.29 -4.61
C GLY A 76 -0.40 -8.35 -5.66
N LYS A 77 -0.76 -7.91 -6.88
CA LYS A 77 -1.11 -8.72 -8.07
C LYS A 77 -0.12 -9.86 -8.30
N MET A 78 1.15 -9.51 -8.36
CA MET A 78 2.25 -10.46 -8.51
C MET A 78 2.30 -11.50 -7.39
N LEU A 79 2.21 -11.10 -6.12
CA LEU A 79 2.36 -12.02 -4.99
C LEU A 79 1.26 -13.08 -4.92
N VAL A 80 0.00 -12.69 -5.17
CA VAL A 80 -1.10 -13.68 -5.14
C VAL A 80 -1.05 -14.59 -6.37
N GLN A 81 -0.68 -14.07 -7.54
CA GLN A 81 -0.48 -14.91 -8.74
C GLN A 81 0.63 -15.93 -8.54
N ARG A 82 1.75 -15.52 -7.92
CA ARG A 82 2.88 -16.42 -7.60
C ARG A 82 2.45 -17.54 -6.64
N ASP A 83 1.70 -17.20 -5.59
CA ASP A 83 1.42 -18.13 -4.50
C ASP A 83 0.10 -18.92 -4.69
N ALA A 84 -0.75 -18.53 -5.64
CA ALA A 84 -2.04 -19.18 -5.92
C ALA A 84 -2.49 -19.01 -7.40
N PRO A 85 -1.72 -19.47 -8.40
CA PRO A 85 -2.01 -19.25 -9.83
C PRO A 85 -3.33 -19.89 -10.30
N GLN A 86 -3.76 -20.98 -9.66
CA GLN A 86 -5.02 -21.67 -9.97
C GLN A 86 -6.27 -21.06 -9.28
N CYS A 87 -6.14 -19.99 -8.49
CA CYS A 87 -7.27 -19.43 -7.77
C CYS A 87 -8.10 -18.52 -8.69
N HIS A 88 -9.20 -19.04 -9.24
CA HIS A 88 -10.12 -18.29 -10.12
C HIS A 88 -10.82 -17.12 -9.41
N GLN A 89 -10.82 -17.14 -8.07
CA GLN A 89 -11.44 -16.13 -7.23
C GLN A 89 -10.37 -15.46 -6.37
N TYR A 90 -9.49 -14.69 -7.02
CA TYR A 90 -8.62 -13.77 -6.30
C TYR A 90 -9.50 -12.74 -5.57
N ARG A 91 -9.89 -13.04 -4.34
CA ARG A 91 -10.58 -12.07 -3.50
C ARG A 91 -9.50 -11.22 -2.83
N TRP A 92 -8.98 -10.28 -3.60
CA TRP A 92 -8.05 -9.22 -3.19
C TRP A 92 -8.66 -8.43 -2.03
N LYS A 93 -8.46 -8.88 -0.79
CA LYS A 93 -8.91 -8.12 0.38
C LYS A 93 -7.80 -7.18 0.84
N CYS A 94 -7.74 -6.05 0.15
CA CYS A 94 -7.46 -4.72 0.69
C CYS A 94 -6.01 -4.38 1.08
N MET A 95 -5.58 -3.19 0.67
CA MET A 95 -4.48 -2.49 1.32
C MET A 95 -4.97 -1.98 2.66
N LYS A 96 -4.43 -2.52 3.76
CA LYS A 96 -4.76 -2.04 5.10
C LYS A 96 -3.88 -0.84 5.42
N TYR A 97 -4.24 0.33 4.90
CA TYR A 97 -3.70 1.58 5.44
C TYR A 97 -4.30 1.76 6.83
N ILE A 98 -3.50 1.53 7.88
CA ILE A 98 -3.91 1.88 9.24
C ILE A 98 -3.77 3.39 9.38
N ALA A 99 -4.83 4.10 9.00
CA ALA A 99 -5.25 5.25 9.77
C ALA A 99 -6.38 4.75 10.67
N MET A 100 -6.20 4.86 11.99
CA MET A 100 -7.25 4.70 13.00
C MET A 100 -8.46 5.58 12.61
N GLY A 101 -9.41 5.01 11.87
CA GLY A 101 -10.56 5.73 11.35
C GLY A 101 -11.71 4.77 11.09
N PRO A 102 -12.97 5.15 11.38
CA PRO A 102 -14.12 4.25 11.40
C PRO A 102 -14.61 3.79 10.02
N PHE A 103 -13.87 4.10 8.94
CA PHE A 103 -14.24 3.73 7.58
C PHE A 103 -13.30 2.64 7.06
N GLY A 104 -13.87 1.44 6.94
CA GLY A 104 -13.19 0.22 6.53
C GLY A 104 -12.57 0.25 5.13
N PHE A 105 -11.81 -0.82 4.88
CA PHE A 105 -11.44 -1.38 3.59
C PHE A 105 -11.55 -0.44 2.37
N LEU A 106 -10.47 0.30 2.06
CA LEU A 106 -10.37 1.01 0.78
C LEU A 106 -9.68 0.10 -0.25
N GLU A 107 -10.38 -0.17 -1.35
CA GLU A 107 -9.85 -0.93 -2.47
C GLU A 107 -8.85 -0.04 -3.24
N ALA A 108 -7.64 -0.52 -3.49
CA ALA A 108 -6.58 0.27 -4.15
C ALA A 108 -7.04 0.80 -5.52
N GLU A 109 -7.85 0.04 -6.25
CA GLU A 109 -8.44 0.44 -7.53
C GLU A 109 -9.40 1.65 -7.39
N LYS A 110 -10.20 1.68 -6.31
CA LYS A 110 -11.06 2.83 -6.00
C LYS A 110 -10.23 4.06 -5.60
N LEU A 111 -9.12 3.84 -4.90
CA LEU A 111 -8.20 4.93 -4.53
C LEU A 111 -7.52 5.51 -5.77
N LEU A 112 -7.01 4.66 -6.68
CA LEU A 112 -6.45 5.09 -7.97
C LEU A 112 -7.45 5.93 -8.77
N GLY A 113 -8.72 5.54 -8.82
CA GLY A 113 -9.77 6.35 -9.45
C GLY A 113 -9.94 7.75 -8.84
N LYS A 114 -9.72 7.90 -7.54
CA LYS A 114 -9.84 9.19 -6.82
C LYS A 114 -8.61 10.08 -6.98
N ILE A 115 -7.42 9.47 -6.98
CA ILE A 115 -6.13 10.19 -7.04
C ILE A 115 -5.57 10.30 -8.46
N LYS A 116 -6.28 9.78 -9.47
CA LYS A 116 -5.89 9.91 -10.88
C LYS A 116 -5.61 11.38 -11.21
N PRO A 117 -4.39 11.73 -11.63
CA PRO A 117 -4.08 13.11 -11.96
C PRO A 117 -4.98 13.54 -13.12
N LEU A 118 -5.54 14.75 -13.02
CA LEU A 118 -6.30 15.32 -14.13
C LEU A 118 -5.34 15.49 -15.31
N PRO A 119 -5.80 15.24 -16.55
CA PRO A 119 -5.01 15.54 -17.73
C PRO A 119 -4.61 17.00 -17.64
N GLN A 120 -3.30 17.23 -17.65
CA GLN A 120 -2.76 18.58 -17.54
C GLN A 120 -3.21 19.28 -18.82
N VAL A 121 -4.13 20.24 -18.69
CA VAL A 121 -4.50 21.11 -19.80
C VAL A 121 -3.22 21.84 -20.13
N ILE A 122 -2.54 21.38 -21.17
CA ILE A 122 -1.44 22.14 -21.77
C ILE A 122 -2.14 23.35 -22.37
N SER A 123 -2.18 24.43 -21.61
CA SER A 123 -2.51 25.75 -22.12
C SER A 123 -1.47 26.05 -23.20
N LYS A 124 -1.80 25.74 -24.44
CA LYS A 124 -1.11 26.24 -25.63
C LYS A 124 -1.14 27.77 -25.52
N VAL A 125 -0.02 28.35 -25.15
CA VAL A 125 0.32 29.75 -25.46
C VAL A 125 0.71 29.80 -26.93
#